data_AF-A0A1Q6E9S2-F1
#
_entry.id   AF-A0A1Q6E9S2-F1
#
_cell.length_a   1.000
_cell.length_b   1.000
_cell.length_c   1.000
_cell.angle_alpha   90.00
_cell.angle_beta   90.00
_cell.angle_gamma   90.00
#
_symmetry.space_group_name_H-M   'P 1'
#
loop_
_entity.id
_entity.type
_entity.pdbx_description
1 polymer ?
#
loop_
_entity_poly.entity_id
_entity_poly.type
_entity_poly.pdbx_seq_one_letter_code
_entity_poly.pdbx_strand_id
1 'polypeptide(L)'
;MGGDEGAAATELARFKAEGYNCIVADGTPQPDCFYALCDSLGLYVCDAADINTSREPARITVGGNPSNAPEWKDAYIDRIHRMYYASHLHPSVVMYAPAHDSRNGYCLYESYVELKRLAPGVPVFYDGAGGEWNSDMDAAALFRHPDAVRPAGRLSVTMERDGLDEVVVANNMELTSARGTYRVVLKSGVKSLWTASGEFRLMGGGALHIPVPVPEGVRRGSVQVEVHLLKDISSQGAGQGGKVSDMYDVLKMKFPL
;
A
#
# COMPACT_ATOMS: atom_id res chain seq x y z
N MET A 1 16.09 -24.87 -9.10
CA MET A 1 15.46 -24.10 -8.02
C MET A 1 16.55 -23.38 -7.22
N GLY A 2 17.16 -22.30 -7.71
CA GLY A 2 18.29 -21.68 -6.99
C GLY A 2 18.68 -20.28 -7.45
N GLY A 3 17.82 -19.60 -8.21
CA GLY A 3 18.06 -18.24 -8.69
C GLY A 3 17.51 -17.15 -7.77
N ASP A 4 16.31 -17.37 -7.20
CA ASP A 4 15.62 -16.36 -6.36
C ASP A 4 16.20 -16.21 -4.95
N GLU A 5 16.56 -17.31 -4.29
CA GLU A 5 17.11 -17.26 -2.92
C GLU A 5 18.41 -16.46 -2.85
N GLY A 6 19.28 -16.57 -3.86
CA GLY A 6 20.52 -15.82 -3.96
C GLY A 6 20.30 -14.32 -4.19
N ALA A 7 19.24 -13.95 -4.93
CA ALA A 7 18.88 -12.56 -5.17
C ALA A 7 18.27 -11.90 -3.92
N ALA A 8 17.35 -12.58 -3.23
CA ALA A 8 16.77 -12.12 -1.96
C ALA A 8 17.84 -11.98 -0.86
N ALA A 9 18.79 -12.92 -0.79
CA ALA A 9 19.93 -12.84 0.13
C ALA A 9 20.82 -11.64 -0.14
N THR A 10 21.07 -11.34 -1.42
CA THR A 10 21.86 -10.17 -1.83
C THR A 10 21.17 -8.86 -1.47
N GLU A 11 19.83 -8.80 -1.60
CA GLU A 11 19.05 -7.60 -1.33
C GLU A 11 18.92 -7.30 0.17
N LEU A 12 18.59 -8.29 1.01
CA LEU A 12 18.49 -8.10 2.46
C LEU A 12 19.84 -7.76 3.10
N ALA A 13 20.93 -8.38 2.64
CA ALA A 13 22.28 -8.02 3.08
C ALA A 13 22.65 -6.58 2.69
N ARG A 14 22.22 -6.13 1.51
CA ARG A 14 22.38 -4.73 1.09
C ARG A 14 21.59 -3.78 2.00
N PHE A 15 20.33 -4.09 2.34
CA PHE A 15 19.56 -3.24 3.26
C PHE A 15 20.24 -3.10 4.62
N LYS A 16 20.79 -4.20 5.15
CA LYS A 16 21.57 -4.16 6.39
C LYS A 16 22.79 -3.25 6.26
N ALA A 17 23.52 -3.33 5.16
CA ALA A 17 24.70 -2.49 4.89
C ALA A 17 24.34 -1.00 4.75
N GLU A 18 23.14 -0.68 4.23
CA GLU A 18 22.61 0.68 4.15
C GLU A 18 22.07 1.19 5.51
N GLY A 19 22.14 0.36 6.56
CA GLY A 19 21.76 0.68 7.93
C GLY A 19 20.28 0.48 8.25
N TYR A 20 19.51 -0.18 7.38
CA TYR A 20 18.15 -0.58 7.71
C TYR A 20 18.17 -1.77 8.68
N ASN A 21 17.23 -1.77 9.61
CA ASN A 21 17.13 -2.81 10.63
C ASN A 21 15.74 -3.42 10.74
N CYS A 22 14.75 -2.93 9.98
CA CYS A 22 13.40 -3.50 9.96
C CYS A 22 12.81 -3.53 8.54
N ILE A 23 12.08 -4.59 8.27
CA ILE A 23 11.45 -4.97 7.01
C ILE A 23 9.96 -5.21 7.30
N VAL A 24 9.05 -4.55 6.58
CA VAL A 24 7.62 -4.89 6.61
C VAL A 24 7.28 -5.67 5.36
N ALA A 25 6.75 -6.88 5.50
CA ALA A 25 6.39 -7.75 4.38
C ALA A 25 5.33 -7.12 3.48
N ASP A 26 5.36 -7.47 2.19
CA ASP A 26 4.64 -6.81 1.11
C ASP A 26 3.17 -7.23 0.98
N GLY A 27 2.48 -7.31 2.12
CA GLY A 27 1.07 -7.66 2.12
C GLY A 27 0.80 -9.13 1.86
N THR A 28 1.81 -9.99 1.86
CA THR A 28 1.65 -11.45 1.87
C THR A 28 2.70 -12.11 2.79
N PRO A 29 2.39 -13.28 3.38
CA PRO A 29 3.40 -14.07 4.09
C PRO A 29 4.49 -14.53 3.12
N GLN A 30 5.74 -14.41 3.55
CA GLN A 30 6.93 -14.70 2.76
C GLN A 30 7.32 -16.19 2.85
N PRO A 31 8.15 -16.71 1.93
CA PRO A 31 8.69 -18.06 2.07
C PRO A 31 9.58 -18.19 3.32
N ASP A 32 9.64 -19.37 3.92
CA ASP A 32 10.43 -19.68 5.14
C ASP A 32 11.89 -19.19 5.07
N CYS A 33 12.52 -19.32 3.90
CA CYS A 33 13.91 -18.90 3.67
C CYS A 33 14.12 -17.38 3.87
N PHE A 34 13.10 -16.55 3.64
CA PHE A 34 13.16 -15.12 3.89
C PHE A 34 13.29 -14.83 5.40
N TYR A 35 12.44 -15.46 6.23
CA TYR A 35 12.48 -15.24 7.67
C TYR A 35 13.76 -15.82 8.30
N ALA A 36 14.16 -17.02 7.86
CA ALA A 36 15.42 -17.63 8.30
C ALA A 36 16.64 -16.74 8.00
N LEU A 37 16.62 -16.06 6.85
CA LEU A 37 17.67 -15.11 6.49
C LEU A 37 17.60 -13.84 7.37
N CYS A 38 16.42 -13.27 7.61
CA CYS A 38 16.24 -12.14 8.51
C CYS A 38 16.70 -12.45 9.94
N ASP A 39 16.44 -13.65 10.45
CA ASP A 39 16.95 -14.16 11.73
C ASP A 39 18.49 -14.12 11.75
N SER A 40 19.13 -14.59 10.67
CA SER A 40 20.59 -14.66 10.56
C SER A 40 21.26 -13.29 10.40
N LEU A 41 20.61 -12.35 9.72
CA LEU A 41 21.12 -11.00 9.46
C LEU A 41 20.82 -10.02 10.61
N GLY A 42 19.96 -10.41 11.56
CA GLY A 42 19.46 -9.53 12.61
C GLY A 42 18.67 -8.36 12.01
N LEU A 43 17.69 -8.68 11.18
CA LEU A 43 16.68 -7.75 10.66
C LEU A 43 15.35 -8.04 11.35
N TYR A 44 14.71 -7.00 11.88
CA TYR A 44 13.35 -7.08 12.38
C TYR A 44 12.37 -7.22 11.21
N VAL A 45 11.29 -7.97 11.43
CA VAL A 45 10.24 -8.20 10.44
C VAL A 45 8.89 -7.85 11.04
N CYS A 46 8.12 -7.06 10.31
CA CYS A 46 6.67 -6.97 10.46
C CYS A 46 6.04 -7.81 9.35
N ASP A 47 5.50 -8.97 9.72
CA ASP A 47 4.89 -9.89 8.75
C ASP A 47 3.46 -9.46 8.41
N ALA A 48 3.00 -9.72 7.19
CA ALA A 48 1.74 -9.16 6.69
C ALA A 48 0.81 -10.24 6.11
N ALA A 49 -0.47 -10.16 6.47
CA ALA A 49 -1.47 -11.08 5.97
C ALA A 49 -1.92 -10.68 4.56
N ASP A 50 -2.22 -11.69 3.73
CA ASP A 50 -2.69 -11.57 2.34
C ASP A 50 -4.12 -11.00 2.22
N ILE A 51 -4.28 -9.75 2.65
CA ILE A 51 -5.54 -9.02 2.70
C ILE A 51 -5.36 -7.63 2.08
N ASN A 52 -5.98 -7.46 0.91
CA ASN A 52 -5.99 -6.21 0.17
C ASN A 52 -7.38 -5.93 -0.44
N THR A 53 -8.04 -4.88 0.02
CA THR A 53 -9.33 -4.43 -0.53
C THR A 53 -9.23 -3.15 -1.35
N SER A 54 -8.04 -2.82 -1.88
CA SER A 54 -7.78 -1.55 -2.57
C SER A 54 -8.63 -1.34 -3.82
N ARG A 55 -9.07 -2.44 -4.46
CA ARG A 55 -9.92 -2.45 -5.66
C ARG A 55 -11.41 -2.28 -5.34
N GLU A 56 -11.79 -2.35 -4.07
CA GLU A 56 -13.17 -2.23 -3.63
C GLU A 56 -13.54 -0.78 -3.26
N PRO A 57 -14.84 -0.43 -3.21
CA PRO A 57 -15.27 0.89 -2.83
C PRO A 57 -14.69 1.32 -1.47
N ALA A 58 -14.32 2.60 -1.36
CA ALA A 58 -13.79 3.18 -0.12
C ALA A 58 -14.86 3.43 0.97
N ARG A 59 -16.01 2.74 0.89
CA ARG A 59 -17.14 2.94 1.81
C ARG A 59 -16.93 2.12 3.07
N ILE A 60 -16.74 2.80 4.19
CA ILE A 60 -16.62 2.16 5.52
C ILE A 60 -17.99 1.87 6.16
N THR A 61 -19.09 2.03 5.44
CA THR A 61 -20.41 1.55 5.91
C THR A 61 -20.43 0.02 5.96
N VAL A 62 -21.27 -0.57 6.81
CA VAL A 62 -21.45 -2.02 6.88
C VAL A 62 -21.76 -2.57 5.48
N GLY A 63 -20.97 -3.53 5.01
CA GLY A 63 -21.07 -4.12 3.67
C GLY A 63 -20.62 -3.25 2.51
N GLY A 64 -20.10 -2.04 2.77
CA GLY A 64 -19.58 -1.13 1.74
C GLY A 64 -18.19 -1.51 1.22
N ASN A 65 -17.44 -2.30 2.00
CA ASN A 65 -16.13 -2.84 1.70
C ASN A 65 -15.99 -4.20 2.42
N PRO A 66 -15.28 -5.20 1.86
CA PRO A 66 -15.10 -6.50 2.53
C PRO A 66 -14.54 -6.40 3.95
N SER A 67 -13.68 -5.42 4.23
CA SER A 67 -13.15 -5.18 5.57
C SER A 67 -14.21 -4.81 6.61
N ASN A 68 -15.39 -4.35 6.19
CA ASN A 68 -16.52 -4.04 7.05
C ASN A 68 -17.80 -4.84 6.71
N ALA A 69 -17.66 -6.01 6.08
CA ALA A 69 -18.75 -6.92 5.79
C ALA A 69 -18.62 -8.19 6.67
N PRO A 70 -19.49 -8.42 7.65
CA PRO A 70 -19.39 -9.55 8.59
C PRO A 70 -19.29 -10.94 7.94
N GLU A 71 -19.84 -11.11 6.74
CA GLU A 71 -19.76 -12.34 5.95
C GLU A 71 -18.32 -12.73 5.56
N TRP A 72 -17.38 -11.77 5.54
CA TRP A 72 -15.97 -12.01 5.23
C TRP A 72 -15.10 -12.29 6.46
N LYS A 73 -15.66 -12.18 7.68
CA LYS A 73 -14.88 -12.33 8.92
C LYS A 73 -14.05 -13.62 8.95
N ASP A 74 -14.68 -14.75 8.70
CA ASP A 74 -14.00 -16.05 8.79
C ASP A 74 -12.86 -16.18 7.75
N ALA A 75 -13.01 -15.53 6.59
CA ALA A 75 -11.97 -15.50 5.55
C ALA A 75 -10.80 -14.57 5.90
N TYR A 76 -11.01 -13.55 6.73
CA TYR A 76 -9.95 -12.72 7.29
C TYR A 76 -9.18 -13.53 8.35
N ILE A 77 -9.89 -14.17 9.28
CA ILE A 77 -9.29 -14.98 10.35
C ILE A 77 -8.44 -16.14 9.78
N ASP A 78 -8.92 -16.82 8.74
CA ASP A 78 -8.12 -17.86 8.06
C ASP A 78 -6.77 -17.34 7.55
N ARG A 79 -6.75 -16.13 6.95
CA ARG A 79 -5.52 -15.51 6.46
C ARG A 79 -4.59 -15.05 7.58
N ILE A 80 -5.15 -14.56 8.68
CA ILE A 80 -4.39 -14.26 9.90
C ILE A 80 -3.70 -15.53 10.42
N HIS A 81 -4.41 -16.66 10.47
CA HIS A 81 -3.85 -17.93 10.91
C HIS A 81 -2.72 -18.39 9.98
N ARG A 82 -2.92 -18.32 8.66
CA ARG A 82 -1.90 -18.70 7.68
C ARG A 82 -0.63 -17.88 7.82
N MET A 83 -0.74 -16.56 7.96
CA MET A 83 0.40 -15.68 8.22
C MET A 83 1.09 -16.06 9.53
N TYR A 84 0.35 -16.07 10.65
CA TYR A 84 0.92 -16.34 11.97
C TYR A 84 1.64 -17.69 12.02
N TYR A 85 0.98 -18.78 11.60
CA TYR A 85 1.58 -20.10 11.69
C TYR A 85 2.76 -20.31 10.72
N ALA A 86 2.83 -19.54 9.63
CA ALA A 86 3.98 -19.57 8.74
C ALA A 86 5.24 -18.95 9.37
N SER A 87 5.09 -17.93 10.24
CA SER A 87 6.23 -17.10 10.65
C SER A 87 6.48 -17.03 12.16
N HIS A 88 5.56 -17.49 13.02
CA HIS A 88 5.62 -17.33 14.49
C HIS A 88 6.84 -17.95 15.21
N LEU A 89 7.56 -18.87 14.57
CA LEU A 89 8.77 -19.47 15.14
C LEU A 89 10.04 -18.67 14.83
N HIS A 90 9.96 -17.65 13.98
CA HIS A 90 11.09 -16.81 13.61
C HIS A 90 11.22 -15.62 14.55
N PRO A 91 12.32 -15.52 15.33
CA PRO A 91 12.52 -14.42 16.28
C PRO A 91 12.69 -13.04 15.61
N SER A 92 13.04 -13.00 14.31
CA SER A 92 13.03 -11.76 13.53
C SER A 92 11.64 -11.15 13.41
N VAL A 93 10.57 -11.94 13.46
CA VAL A 93 9.19 -11.47 13.36
C VAL A 93 8.76 -10.86 14.69
N VAL A 94 8.80 -9.54 14.74
CA VAL A 94 8.53 -8.75 15.96
C VAL A 94 7.22 -7.98 15.89
N MET A 95 6.50 -8.07 14.78
CA MET A 95 5.26 -7.34 14.54
C MET A 95 4.40 -8.04 13.49
N TYR A 96 3.09 -7.82 13.53
CA TYR A 96 2.15 -8.32 12.53
C TYR A 96 1.29 -7.20 11.93
N ALA A 97 1.05 -7.26 10.63
CA ALA A 97 0.10 -6.43 9.91
C ALA A 97 -1.08 -7.27 9.42
N PRO A 98 -2.32 -7.00 9.88
CA PRO A 98 -3.47 -7.82 9.55
C PRO A 98 -3.96 -7.61 8.12
N ALA A 99 -3.55 -6.53 7.46
CA ALA A 99 -3.87 -6.23 6.07
C ALA A 99 -2.99 -5.09 5.55
N HIS A 100 -3.02 -4.88 4.23
CA HIS A 100 -2.42 -3.73 3.56
C HIS A 100 -3.40 -3.12 2.56
N ASP A 101 -3.25 -1.82 2.27
CA ASP A 101 -4.08 -1.05 1.32
C ASP A 101 -5.61 -1.26 1.43
N SER A 102 -6.05 -1.63 2.63
CA SER A 102 -7.44 -2.00 2.89
C SER A 102 -8.18 -0.86 3.59
N ARG A 103 -9.51 -0.92 3.60
CA ARG A 103 -10.30 -0.02 4.47
C ARG A 103 -10.41 -0.64 5.86
N ASN A 104 -10.64 0.18 6.88
CA ASN A 104 -10.90 -0.34 8.23
C ASN A 104 -12.33 -0.90 8.34
N GLY A 105 -12.58 -1.73 9.35
CA GLY A 105 -13.91 -2.23 9.65
C GLY A 105 -13.93 -3.48 10.52
N TYR A 106 -15.14 -4.02 10.69
CA TYR A 106 -15.45 -5.16 11.54
C TYR A 106 -14.48 -6.33 11.40
N CYS A 107 -14.17 -6.76 10.17
CA CYS A 107 -13.28 -7.91 9.94
C CYS A 107 -11.85 -7.64 10.43
N LEU A 108 -11.39 -6.39 10.38
CA LEU A 108 -10.05 -6.01 10.86
C LEU A 108 -9.99 -5.80 12.37
N TYR A 109 -11.10 -5.40 13.00
CA TYR A 109 -11.21 -5.40 14.46
C TYR A 109 -11.10 -6.84 15.00
N GLU A 110 -11.84 -7.77 14.39
CA GLU A 110 -11.78 -9.19 14.75
C GLU A 110 -10.38 -9.78 14.48
N SER A 111 -9.74 -9.39 13.36
CA SER A 111 -8.37 -9.80 13.04
C SER A 111 -7.35 -9.31 14.08
N TYR A 112 -7.49 -8.07 14.56
CA TYR A 112 -6.64 -7.55 15.64
C TYR A 112 -6.83 -8.35 16.93
N VAL A 113 -8.09 -8.58 17.34
CA VAL A 113 -8.40 -9.37 18.55
C VAL A 113 -7.80 -10.77 18.46
N GLU A 114 -7.89 -11.40 17.28
CA GLU A 114 -7.33 -12.72 17.07
C GLU A 114 -5.80 -12.74 17.12
N LEU A 115 -5.12 -11.76 16.51
CA LEU A 115 -3.67 -11.61 16.64
C LEU A 115 -3.24 -11.39 18.08
N LYS A 116 -4.01 -10.63 18.88
CA LYS A 116 -3.76 -10.47 20.31
C LYS A 116 -3.93 -11.76 21.11
N ARG A 117 -4.79 -12.67 20.64
CA ARG A 117 -4.97 -14.00 21.23
C ARG A 117 -3.81 -14.94 20.86
N LEU A 118 -3.38 -14.92 19.59
CA LEU A 118 -2.35 -15.82 19.05
C LEU A 118 -0.93 -15.42 19.48
N ALA A 119 -0.63 -14.12 19.46
CA ALA A 119 0.69 -13.58 19.72
C ALA A 119 0.67 -12.55 20.87
N PRO A 120 0.39 -12.97 22.13
CA PRO A 120 0.36 -12.06 23.26
C PRO A 120 1.69 -11.31 23.41
N GLY A 121 1.62 -9.98 23.47
CA GLY A 121 2.81 -9.12 23.61
C GLY A 121 3.50 -8.76 22.31
N VAL A 122 3.12 -9.35 21.16
CA VAL A 122 3.60 -8.92 19.84
C VAL A 122 2.75 -7.74 19.35
N PRO A 123 3.37 -6.61 18.96
CA PRO A 123 2.65 -5.48 18.39
C PRO A 123 1.95 -5.82 17.07
N VAL A 124 0.76 -5.25 16.90
CA VAL A 124 -0.02 -5.26 15.66
C VAL A 124 0.03 -3.85 15.07
N PHE A 125 0.44 -3.77 13.81
CA PHE A 125 0.53 -2.53 13.06
C PHE A 125 -0.45 -2.56 11.89
N TYR A 126 -1.34 -1.57 11.83
CA TYR A 126 -2.22 -1.41 10.68
C TYR A 126 -2.29 0.06 10.29
N ASP A 127 -1.81 0.38 9.08
CA ASP A 127 -1.77 1.74 8.57
C ASP A 127 -3.16 2.31 8.25
N GLY A 128 -4.08 1.44 7.85
CA GLY A 128 -5.48 1.77 7.60
C GLY A 128 -6.33 1.92 8.88
N ALA A 129 -5.76 1.82 10.08
CA ALA A 129 -6.52 1.90 11.33
C ALA A 129 -7.12 3.29 11.58
N GLY A 130 -6.56 4.35 10.98
CA GLY A 130 -7.11 5.70 11.11
C GLY A 130 -7.12 6.26 12.53
N GLY A 131 -6.22 5.78 13.40
CA GLY A 131 -6.15 6.16 14.82
C GLY A 131 -7.13 5.40 15.72
N GLU A 132 -7.82 4.40 15.18
CA GLU A 132 -8.65 3.50 15.98
C GLU A 132 -7.82 2.47 16.75
N TRP A 133 -8.46 1.78 17.68
CA TRP A 133 -7.82 0.90 18.67
C TRP A 133 -7.25 -0.41 18.09
N ASN A 134 -7.53 -0.73 16.83
CA ASN A 134 -7.09 -1.97 16.19
C ASN A 134 -5.68 -1.90 15.57
N SER A 135 -4.83 -1.05 16.15
CA SER A 135 -3.40 -0.97 15.91
C SER A 135 -2.73 -0.49 17.19
N ASP A 136 -1.61 -1.11 17.59
CA ASP A 136 -0.87 -0.66 18.78
C ASP A 136 0.06 0.52 18.49
N MET A 137 0.17 0.88 17.21
CA MET A 137 1.02 1.96 16.74
C MET A 137 0.20 2.97 15.95
N ASP A 138 0.45 4.26 16.20
CA ASP A 138 0.01 5.31 15.30
C ASP A 138 0.88 5.22 14.03
N ALA A 139 0.31 4.63 12.98
CA ALA A 139 0.99 4.53 11.70
C ALA A 139 1.39 5.90 11.17
N ALA A 140 0.59 6.94 11.40
CA ALA A 140 0.93 8.29 10.99
C ALA A 140 2.16 8.80 11.77
N ALA A 141 2.35 8.44 13.04
CA ALA A 141 3.57 8.74 13.79
C ALA A 141 4.78 7.96 13.27
N LEU A 142 4.60 6.67 12.98
CA LEU A 142 5.65 5.81 12.43
C LEU A 142 6.15 6.34 11.09
N PHE A 143 5.25 6.78 10.22
CA PHE A 143 5.61 7.34 8.92
C PHE A 143 6.08 8.80 8.95
N ARG A 144 5.88 9.52 10.05
CA ARG A 144 6.47 10.85 10.26
C ARG A 144 7.92 10.75 10.76
N HIS A 145 8.42 9.55 11.07
CA HIS A 145 9.80 9.37 11.49
C HIS A 145 10.76 9.73 10.34
N PRO A 146 11.76 10.60 10.56
CA PRO A 146 12.65 11.08 9.51
C PRO A 146 13.44 9.96 8.80
N ASP A 147 13.64 8.84 9.50
CA ASP A 147 14.34 7.66 8.96
C ASP A 147 13.43 6.53 8.46
N ALA A 148 12.09 6.74 8.46
CA ALA A 148 11.17 5.79 7.85
C ALA A 148 11.20 5.96 6.33
N VAL A 149 11.66 4.93 5.61
CA VAL A 149 11.68 4.90 4.15
C VAL A 149 10.47 4.08 3.66
N ARG A 150 9.51 4.77 3.04
CA ARG A 150 8.33 4.16 2.42
C ARG A 150 8.71 3.37 1.15
N PRO A 151 8.04 2.24 0.84
CA PRO A 151 8.07 1.70 -0.51
C PRO A 151 7.51 2.78 -1.46
N ALA A 152 8.07 2.85 -2.67
CA ALA A 152 7.93 4.01 -3.53
C ALA A 152 6.58 4.06 -4.27
N GLY A 153 5.74 5.06 -3.93
CA GLY A 153 4.98 5.84 -4.92
C GLY A 153 3.48 5.59 -5.07
N ARG A 154 2.66 6.41 -4.41
CA ARG A 154 1.23 6.60 -4.74
C ARG A 154 1.03 7.95 -5.44
N LEU A 155 0.23 7.93 -6.51
CA LEU A 155 -0.35 9.14 -7.07
C LEU A 155 -1.76 9.27 -6.47
N SER A 156 -2.11 10.45 -5.97
CA SER A 156 -3.49 10.75 -5.56
C SER A 156 -4.26 11.31 -6.75
N VAL A 157 -5.51 10.87 -6.89
CA VAL A 157 -6.44 11.44 -7.88
C VAL A 157 -7.58 12.10 -7.12
N THR A 158 -7.73 13.40 -7.31
CA THR A 158 -8.80 14.21 -6.73
C THR A 158 -9.55 14.93 -7.83
N MET A 159 -10.82 15.25 -7.57
CA MET A 159 -11.61 16.11 -8.45
C MET A 159 -11.86 17.42 -7.72
N GLU A 160 -11.36 18.51 -8.28
CA GLU A 160 -11.52 19.85 -7.72
C GLU A 160 -12.67 20.55 -8.44
N ARG A 161 -13.65 21.02 -7.66
CA ARG A 161 -14.87 21.69 -8.15
C ARG A 161 -14.81 23.21 -7.99
N ASP A 162 -13.65 23.75 -7.64
CA ASP A 162 -13.43 25.18 -7.40
C ASP A 162 -13.25 25.94 -8.72
N GLY A 163 -14.33 26.03 -9.48
CA GLY A 163 -14.46 26.93 -10.64
C GLY A 163 -13.94 26.39 -11.99
N LEU A 164 -13.13 25.33 -12.01
CA LEU A 164 -12.53 24.80 -13.25
C LEU A 164 -12.89 23.34 -13.61
N ASP A 165 -13.70 22.66 -12.76
CA ASP A 165 -14.14 21.25 -12.94
C ASP A 165 -13.02 20.35 -13.50
N GLU A 166 -12.01 20.04 -12.67
CA GLU A 166 -10.80 19.33 -13.11
C GLU A 166 -10.49 18.07 -12.31
N VAL A 167 -9.78 17.14 -12.96
CA VAL A 167 -9.16 15.99 -12.31
C VAL A 167 -7.69 16.32 -12.07
N VAL A 168 -7.27 16.22 -10.82
CA VAL A 168 -5.89 16.43 -10.41
C VAL A 168 -5.25 15.07 -10.13
N VAL A 169 -4.17 14.78 -10.84
CA VAL A 169 -3.28 13.64 -10.56
C VAL A 169 -2.03 14.21 -9.91
N ALA A 170 -1.87 14.03 -8.60
CA ALA A 170 -0.77 14.60 -7.84
C ALA A 170 0.24 13.54 -7.39
N ASN A 171 1.53 13.91 -7.47
CA ASN A 171 2.62 13.24 -6.80
C ASN A 171 2.94 14.04 -5.53
N ASN A 172 2.47 13.55 -4.38
CA ASN A 172 2.60 14.23 -3.08
C ASN A 172 4.02 14.16 -2.49
N MET A 173 5.03 14.32 -3.35
CA MET A 173 6.46 14.15 -3.09
C MET A 173 6.90 12.69 -2.85
N GLU A 174 6.04 11.72 -3.16
CA GLU A 174 6.29 10.29 -2.92
C GLU A 174 7.16 9.63 -4.00
N LEU A 175 7.24 10.22 -5.20
CA LEU A 175 8.11 9.79 -6.30
C LEU A 175 9.07 10.91 -6.70
N THR A 176 10.35 10.62 -6.96
CA THR A 176 11.26 11.59 -7.59
C THR A 176 10.76 11.98 -8.98
N SER A 177 10.29 10.98 -9.74
CA SER A 177 9.50 11.19 -10.94
C SER A 177 8.53 10.03 -11.17
N ALA A 178 7.32 10.33 -11.61
CA ALA A 178 6.30 9.39 -12.04
C ALA A 178 6.05 9.56 -13.54
N ARG A 179 5.96 8.46 -14.29
CA ARG A 179 5.49 8.47 -15.68
C ARG A 179 4.37 7.47 -15.84
N GLY A 180 3.55 7.69 -16.85
CA GLY A 180 2.47 6.79 -17.16
C GLY A 180 1.51 7.39 -18.14
N THR A 181 0.43 6.67 -18.38
CA THR A 181 -0.68 7.13 -19.18
C THR A 181 -1.93 7.25 -18.32
N TYR A 182 -2.79 8.17 -18.70
CA TYR A 182 -4.08 8.36 -18.07
C TYR A 182 -5.19 8.23 -19.11
N ARG A 183 -6.36 7.81 -18.63
CA ARG A 183 -7.63 7.95 -19.34
C ARG A 183 -8.68 8.47 -18.38
N VAL A 184 -9.27 9.61 -18.70
CA VAL A 184 -10.37 10.24 -17.98
C VAL A 184 -11.63 10.15 -18.83
N VAL A 185 -12.72 9.66 -18.27
CA VAL A 185 -14.01 9.54 -18.96
C VAL A 185 -15.09 10.25 -18.14
N LEU A 186 -15.76 11.23 -18.75
CA LEU A 186 -16.95 11.87 -18.19
C LEU A 186 -18.19 11.13 -18.67
N LYS A 187 -19.01 10.62 -17.74
CA LYS A 187 -20.27 9.92 -18.03
C LYS A 187 -21.46 10.64 -17.43
N SER A 188 -22.62 10.46 -18.05
CA SER A 188 -23.94 10.74 -17.47
C SER A 188 -24.81 9.49 -17.66
N GLY A 189 -25.08 8.80 -16.54
CA GLY A 189 -25.59 7.42 -16.60
C GLY A 189 -24.64 6.51 -17.38
N VAL A 190 -25.17 5.73 -18.32
CA VAL A 190 -24.37 4.83 -19.18
C VAL A 190 -23.70 5.53 -20.37
N LYS A 191 -24.03 6.81 -20.63
CA LYS A 191 -23.52 7.54 -21.80
C LYS A 191 -22.19 8.21 -21.47
N SER A 192 -21.15 7.91 -22.26
CA SER A 192 -19.91 8.70 -22.28
C SER A 192 -20.18 10.04 -22.95
N LEU A 193 -19.93 11.13 -22.23
CA LEU A 193 -20.08 12.50 -22.71
C LEU A 193 -18.76 13.05 -23.23
N TRP A 194 -17.65 12.67 -22.59
CA TRP A 194 -16.32 13.14 -22.95
C TRP A 194 -15.24 12.17 -22.50
N THR A 195 -14.10 12.17 -23.18
CA THR A 195 -12.94 11.36 -22.82
C THR A 195 -11.67 12.11 -23.15
N ALA A 196 -10.70 12.09 -22.24
CA ALA A 196 -9.32 12.46 -22.50
C ALA A 196 -8.40 11.30 -22.17
N SER A 197 -7.30 11.21 -22.90
CA SER A 197 -6.19 10.33 -22.58
C SER A 197 -4.90 11.02 -22.94
N GLY A 198 -3.86 10.72 -22.20
CA GLY A 198 -2.55 11.28 -22.46
C GLY A 198 -1.48 10.61 -21.64
N GLU A 199 -0.26 11.06 -21.84
CA GLU A 199 0.88 10.66 -21.03
C GLU A 199 1.18 11.76 -20.02
N PHE A 200 1.79 11.38 -18.91
CA PHE A 200 2.22 12.34 -17.90
C PHE A 200 3.63 12.03 -17.43
N ARG A 201 4.31 13.09 -17.01
CA ARG A 201 5.54 13.02 -16.23
C ARG A 201 5.43 14.00 -15.08
N LEU A 202 5.39 13.49 -13.86
CA LEU A 202 5.31 14.30 -12.64
C LEU A 202 6.61 14.17 -11.88
N MET A 203 7.20 15.29 -11.48
CA MET A 203 8.30 15.28 -10.50
C MET A 203 7.72 15.20 -9.07
N GLY A 204 8.57 14.96 -8.08
CA GLY A 204 8.17 15.06 -6.66
C GLY A 204 7.52 16.41 -6.36
N GLY A 205 6.31 16.39 -5.80
CA GLY A 205 5.52 17.60 -5.51
C GLY A 205 4.76 18.16 -6.72
N GLY A 206 4.87 17.54 -7.89
CA GLY A 206 4.18 17.96 -9.11
C GLY A 206 2.76 17.41 -9.21
N ALA A 207 1.89 18.15 -9.89
CA ALA A 207 0.53 17.74 -10.20
C ALA A 207 0.22 17.94 -11.70
N LEU A 208 -0.58 17.03 -12.24
CA LEU A 208 -1.19 17.16 -13.57
C LEU A 208 -2.65 17.53 -13.37
N HIS A 209 -3.05 18.65 -13.99
CA HIS A 209 -4.42 19.12 -14.00
C HIS A 209 -5.05 18.78 -15.35
N ILE A 210 -6.14 18.03 -15.32
CA ILE A 210 -6.88 17.60 -16.51
C ILE A 210 -8.26 18.29 -16.46
N PRO A 211 -8.49 19.33 -17.29
CA PRO A 211 -9.77 20.02 -17.31
C PRO A 211 -10.86 19.10 -17.86
N VAL A 212 -12.00 19.04 -17.18
CA VAL A 212 -13.14 18.21 -17.59
C VAL A 212 -14.27 19.11 -18.08
N PRO A 213 -14.49 19.24 -19.41
CA PRO A 213 -15.53 20.10 -19.93
C PRO A 213 -16.90 19.46 -19.69
N VAL A 214 -17.66 19.98 -18.74
CA VAL A 214 -19.05 19.57 -18.51
C VAL A 214 -19.95 20.27 -19.55
N PRO A 215 -20.64 19.55 -20.45
CA PRO A 215 -21.48 20.19 -21.47
C PRO A 215 -22.64 20.99 -20.87
N GLU A 216 -23.01 22.09 -21.54
CA GLU A 216 -24.18 22.88 -21.18
C GLU A 216 -25.45 22.02 -21.16
N GLY A 217 -26.24 22.12 -20.09
CA GLY A 217 -27.47 21.35 -19.89
C GLY A 217 -27.33 20.05 -19.09
N VAL A 218 -26.11 19.62 -18.75
CA VAL A 218 -25.89 18.45 -17.89
C VAL A 218 -25.91 18.87 -16.42
N ARG A 219 -26.74 18.21 -15.59
CA ARG A 219 -26.72 18.44 -14.13
C ARG A 219 -25.39 17.95 -13.55
N ARG A 220 -24.59 18.86 -12.98
CA ARG A 220 -23.28 18.54 -12.38
C ARG A 220 -23.32 17.49 -11.26
N GLY A 221 -24.48 17.26 -10.64
CA GLY A 221 -24.68 16.20 -9.63
C GLY A 221 -24.91 14.80 -10.21
N SER A 222 -25.12 14.65 -11.52
CA SER A 222 -25.43 13.37 -12.17
C SER A 222 -24.30 12.82 -13.04
N VAL A 223 -23.12 13.44 -13.00
CA VAL A 223 -21.96 13.02 -13.79
C VAL A 223 -20.97 12.21 -12.98
N GLN A 224 -20.42 11.18 -13.60
CA GLN A 224 -19.36 10.34 -13.04
C GLN A 224 -18.07 10.56 -13.85
N VAL A 225 -16.94 10.68 -13.15
CA VAL A 225 -15.62 10.77 -13.78
C VAL A 225 -14.86 9.50 -13.44
N GLU A 226 -14.51 8.72 -14.46
CA GLU A 226 -13.68 7.53 -14.32
C GLU A 226 -12.24 7.86 -14.71
N VAL A 227 -11.28 7.51 -13.87
CA VAL A 227 -9.86 7.75 -14.10
C VAL A 227 -9.11 6.42 -14.06
N HIS A 228 -8.45 6.09 -15.17
CA HIS A 228 -7.57 4.93 -15.26
C HIS A 228 -6.14 5.42 -15.38
N LEU A 229 -5.29 5.05 -14.43
CA LEU A 229 -3.85 5.29 -14.49
C LEU A 229 -3.15 3.97 -14.83
N LEU A 230 -2.51 3.92 -15.99
CA LEU A 230 -1.62 2.83 -16.37
C LEU A 230 -0.20 3.30 -16.10
N LYS A 231 0.39 2.76 -15.03
CA LYS A 231 1.68 3.20 -14.50
C LYS A 231 2.82 2.51 -15.24
N ASP A 232 3.80 3.28 -15.66
CA ASP A 232 5.15 2.79 -15.95
C ASP A 232 6.08 3.53 -14.98
N ILE A 233 6.48 2.85 -13.90
CA ILE A 233 7.38 3.41 -12.88
C ILE A 233 8.80 3.48 -13.48
N SER A 234 8.98 4.38 -14.43
CA SER A 234 10.24 4.49 -15.16
C SER A 234 11.22 5.36 -14.38
N SER A 235 12.16 4.63 -13.77
CA SER A 235 13.56 4.94 -13.47
C SER A 235 13.86 5.94 -12.36
N GLN A 236 14.53 5.47 -11.30
CA GLN A 236 15.69 6.20 -10.78
C GLN A 236 16.76 6.23 -11.88
N GLY A 237 17.34 7.39 -12.13
CA GLY A 237 18.25 7.64 -13.25
C GLY A 237 19.39 6.62 -13.32
N ALA A 238 19.70 6.19 -14.55
CA ALA A 238 20.80 5.31 -14.86
C ALA A 238 22.14 5.94 -14.46
N GLY A 239 22.76 5.37 -13.43
CA GLY A 239 24.15 5.55 -13.07
C GLY A 239 24.67 4.25 -12.45
N GLN A 240 25.09 3.33 -13.31
CA GLN A 240 25.67 2.01 -13.00
C GLN A 240 24.78 1.00 -12.26
N GLY A 241 24.29 0.00 -13.01
CA GLY A 241 24.02 -1.36 -12.53
C GLY A 241 23.00 -1.53 -11.41
N GLY A 242 21.73 -1.69 -11.75
CA GLY A 242 20.72 -2.23 -10.83
C GLY A 242 19.40 -2.54 -11.54
N LYS A 243 19.11 -3.83 -11.71
CA LYS A 243 17.80 -4.36 -12.13
C LYS A 243 17.17 -5.13 -10.97
N VAL A 244 15.84 -5.22 -11.03
CA VAL A 244 14.88 -5.97 -10.19
C VAL A 244 14.56 -5.27 -8.87
N SER A 245 13.42 -4.57 -8.85
CA SER A 245 12.75 -4.13 -7.63
C SER A 245 11.27 -4.48 -7.72
N ASP A 246 10.95 -5.75 -7.92
CA ASP A 246 9.56 -6.25 -7.87
C ASP A 246 9.46 -7.50 -6.99
N MET A 247 10.39 -7.70 -6.05
CA MET A 247 10.31 -8.87 -5.15
C MET A 247 9.73 -8.53 -3.77
N TYR A 248 9.64 -7.25 -3.39
CA TYR A 248 9.20 -6.84 -2.06
C TYR A 248 8.71 -5.37 -2.04
N ASP A 249 7.40 -5.10 -1.93
CA ASP A 249 6.89 -3.79 -1.48
C ASP A 249 7.15 -3.62 0.03
N VAL A 250 8.42 -3.48 0.42
CA VAL A 250 8.85 -3.43 1.82
C VAL A 250 8.98 -1.99 2.32
N LEU A 251 8.32 -1.71 3.46
CA LEU A 251 8.61 -0.55 4.30
C LEU A 251 9.92 -0.80 5.07
N LYS A 252 10.89 0.11 4.92
CA LYS A 252 12.21 -0.01 5.56
C LYS A 252 12.34 1.04 6.65
N MET A 253 12.72 0.62 7.85
CA MET A 253 12.94 1.54 8.97
C MET A 253 14.37 1.45 9.49
N LYS A 254 14.85 2.57 10.02
CA LYS A 254 16.01 2.62 10.90
C LYS A 254 15.53 2.98 12.30
N PHE A 255 15.56 2.02 13.20
CA PHE A 255 15.42 2.31 14.63
C PHE A 255 16.76 2.77 15.19
N PRO A 256 16.81 3.85 16.00
CA PRO A 256 18.01 4.20 16.75
C PRO A 256 18.36 3.04 17.69
N LEU A 257 19.64 2.65 17.72
CA LEU A 257 20.19 1.73 18.72
C LEU A 257 20.41 2.47 20.05
#